data_AF-A0A1S9N3W8-F1
#
_entry.id   AF-A0A1S9N3W8-F1
#
_cell.length_a   1.000
_cell.length_b   1.000
_cell.length_c   1.000
_cell.angle_alpha   90.00
_cell.angle_beta   90.00
_cell.angle_gamma   90.00
#
_symmetry.space_group_name_H-M   'P 1'
#
loop_
_entity.id
_entity.type
_entity.pdbx_description
1 polymer ?
#
loop_
_entity_poly.entity_id
_entity_poly.type
_entity_poly.pdbx_seq_one_letter_code
_entity_poly.pdbx_strand_id
1 'polypeptide(L)'
;MDKRKYETKTLIAEYKYLSELEEFRFSETAYRLKDGSIIIEYDGARLSLYGLKLSFQKSIERKGIYSVDDKDYEFWKSVRSKREDSYFMDWEAEMDEQFKRSQEEYYKQIDSEHENVLKCVGSDELPF
;
A
#
# COMPACT_ATOMS: atom_id res chain seq x y z
N MET A 1 -15.72 18.82 10.93
CA MET A 1 -15.17 17.52 10.51
C MET A 1 -15.12 16.62 11.73
N ASP A 2 -15.67 15.42 11.61
CA ASP A 2 -15.71 14.46 12.71
C ASP A 2 -14.33 13.80 12.85
N LYS A 3 -13.56 14.21 13.87
CA LYS A 3 -12.14 13.84 14.03
C LYS A 3 -11.93 12.33 14.25
N ARG A 4 -12.98 11.60 14.65
CA ARG A 4 -12.97 10.15 14.89
C ARG A 4 -12.77 9.32 13.62
N LYS A 5 -13.12 9.85 12.45
CA LYS A 5 -13.01 9.12 11.18
C LYS A 5 -11.55 8.81 10.79
N TYR A 6 -10.59 9.56 11.34
CA TYR A 6 -9.15 9.40 11.08
C TYR A 6 -8.39 8.68 12.20
N GLU A 7 -9.07 8.18 13.24
CA GLU A 7 -8.41 7.52 14.39
C GLU A 7 -7.66 6.24 13.99
N THR A 8 -8.13 5.56 12.94
CA THR A 8 -7.43 4.41 12.35
C THR A 8 -7.44 4.53 10.84
N LYS A 9 -6.25 4.68 10.27
CA LYS A 9 -6.00 4.71 8.82
C LYS A 9 -4.98 3.62 8.48
N THR A 10 -5.32 2.78 7.52
CA THR A 10 -4.43 1.74 7.00
C THR A 10 -3.74 2.29 5.76
N LEU A 11 -2.41 2.23 5.73
CA LEU A 11 -1.64 2.61 4.55
C LEU A 11 -1.88 1.59 3.43
N ILE A 12 -2.29 2.05 2.26
CA ILE A 12 -2.59 1.16 1.12
C ILE A 12 -1.68 1.41 -0.09
N ALA A 13 -1.22 2.66 -0.29
CA ALA A 13 -0.24 2.97 -1.33
C ALA A 13 0.55 4.25 -1.01
N GLU A 14 1.77 4.33 -1.53
CA GLU A 14 2.61 5.53 -1.50
C GLU A 14 3.13 5.90 -2.88
N TYR A 15 3.16 7.19 -3.17
CA TYR A 15 3.82 7.76 -4.32
C TYR A 15 4.75 8.90 -3.89
N LYS A 16 5.97 8.93 -4.42
CA LYS A 16 6.95 9.99 -4.20
C LYS A 16 7.55 10.38 -5.52
N TYR A 17 7.37 11.64 -5.91
CA TYR A 17 8.07 12.21 -7.05
C TYR A 17 9.50 12.60 -6.64
N LEU A 18 10.47 11.99 -7.30
CA LEU A 18 11.88 12.11 -6.94
C LEU A 18 12.56 13.07 -7.90
N SER A 19 12.55 14.36 -7.53
CA SER A 19 13.41 15.35 -8.18
C SER A 19 14.74 15.47 -7.44
N GLU A 20 15.83 15.70 -8.17
CA GLU A 20 17.13 16.06 -7.60
C GLU A 20 17.02 17.32 -6.73
N LEU A 21 16.18 18.26 -7.16
CA LEU A 21 15.90 19.49 -6.45
C LEU A 21 14.75 19.27 -5.45
N GLU A 22 15.07 19.31 -4.16
CA GLU A 22 14.11 19.03 -3.09
C GLU A 22 12.88 19.95 -3.12
N GLU A 23 13.05 21.18 -3.59
CA GLU A 23 12.00 22.18 -3.70
C GLU A 23 10.87 21.77 -4.65
N PHE A 24 11.11 20.82 -5.56
CA PHE A 24 10.14 20.31 -6.53
C PHE A 24 9.55 18.95 -6.14
N ARG A 25 10.06 18.31 -5.08
CA ARG A 25 9.54 17.01 -4.63
C ARG A 25 8.10 17.15 -4.14
N PHE A 26 7.36 16.06 -4.28
CA PHE A 26 6.04 15.91 -3.67
C PHE A 26 5.76 14.44 -3.42
N SER A 27 4.90 14.17 -2.45
CA SER A 27 4.44 12.83 -2.11
C SER A 27 2.93 12.79 -2.01
N GLU A 28 2.39 11.62 -2.29
CA GLU A 28 1.00 11.28 -2.08
C GLU A 28 0.93 9.95 -1.34
N THR A 29 0.08 9.87 -0.34
CA THR A 29 -0.09 8.68 0.47
C THR A 29 -1.56 8.35 0.54
N ALA A 30 -1.92 7.18 0.05
CA ALA A 30 -3.29 6.68 0.08
C ALA A 30 -3.52 5.87 1.35
N TYR A 31 -4.64 6.12 1.99
CA TYR A 31 -5.09 5.38 3.16
C TYR A 31 -6.52 4.87 2.99
N ARG A 32 -6.76 3.67 3.51
CA ARG A 32 -8.12 3.16 3.75
C ARG A 32 -8.51 3.46 5.19
N LEU A 33 -9.64 4.13 5.36
CA LEU A 33 -10.22 4.42 6.66
C LEU A 33 -11.04 3.23 7.16
N LYS A 34 -11.37 3.24 8.45
CA LYS A 34 -12.13 2.15 9.09
C LYS A 34 -13.49 1.89 8.45
N ASP A 35 -14.13 2.93 7.91
CA ASP A 35 -15.42 2.83 7.21
C ASP A 35 -15.27 2.34 5.77
N GLY A 36 -14.07 1.96 5.34
CA GLY A 36 -13.76 1.53 3.98
C GLY A 36 -13.48 2.67 3.02
N SER A 37 -13.74 3.93 3.41
CA SER A 37 -13.49 5.07 2.52
C SER A 37 -12.00 5.30 2.31
N ILE A 38 -11.65 5.79 1.13
CA ILE A 38 -10.27 6.03 0.73
C ILE A 38 -9.98 7.53 0.79
N ILE A 39 -8.83 7.88 1.35
CA ILE A 39 -8.30 9.24 1.32
C ILE A 39 -6.89 9.23 0.73
N ILE A 40 -6.52 10.31 0.07
CA ILE A 40 -5.16 10.57 -0.36
C ILE A 40 -4.70 11.84 0.33
N GLU A 41 -3.66 11.70 1.15
CA GLU A 41 -2.91 12.80 1.72
C GLU A 41 -1.81 13.19 0.73
N TYR A 42 -1.67 14.47 0.42
CA TYR A 42 -0.62 14.97 -0.46
C TYR A 42 0.21 16.01 0.27
N ASP A 43 1.51 16.01 0.01
CA ASP A 43 2.47 16.93 0.59
C ASP A 43 3.49 17.34 -0.48
N GLY A 44 3.47 18.60 -0.87
CA GLY A 44 4.33 19.17 -1.88
C GLY A 44 5.31 20.18 -1.31
N ALA A 45 6.56 20.11 -1.75
CA ALA A 45 7.57 21.11 -1.42
C ALA A 45 7.22 22.49 -2.04
N ARG A 46 8.01 23.51 -1.67
CA ARG A 46 7.73 24.92 -1.96
C ARG A 46 7.45 25.23 -3.44
N LEU A 47 8.17 24.58 -4.35
CA LEU A 47 8.08 24.76 -5.81
C LEU A 47 7.45 23.56 -6.51
N SER A 48 6.82 22.65 -5.76
CA SER A 48 6.13 21.50 -6.35
C SER A 48 4.97 21.93 -7.25
N LEU A 49 4.74 21.15 -8.31
CA LEU A 49 3.63 21.36 -9.25
C LEU A 49 2.25 21.33 -8.56
N TYR A 50 2.14 20.63 -7.43
CA TYR A 50 0.92 20.56 -6.60
C TYR A 50 0.46 21.93 -6.11
N GLY A 51 1.39 22.83 -5.76
CA GLY A 51 1.04 24.18 -5.34
C GLY A 51 0.68 25.14 -6.49
N LEU A 52 0.79 24.71 -7.75
CA LEU A 52 0.89 25.62 -8.89
C LEU A 52 -0.37 25.76 -9.76
N LYS A 53 -1.39 24.90 -9.69
CA LYS A 53 -2.57 25.07 -10.58
C LYS A 53 -3.87 24.38 -10.14
N LEU A 54 -4.92 25.19 -9.89
CA LEU A 54 -6.31 24.81 -10.22
C LEU A 54 -7.02 25.84 -11.09
N SER A 55 -6.78 27.15 -10.91
CA SER A 55 -7.27 28.23 -11.80
C SER A 55 -6.80 29.60 -11.31
N PHE A 56 -7.01 30.68 -12.07
CA PHE A 56 -6.71 32.08 -11.69
C PHE A 56 -7.41 32.59 -10.42
N GLN A 57 -8.34 31.82 -9.82
CA GLN A 57 -9.21 32.28 -8.72
C GLN A 57 -9.21 31.39 -7.47
N LYS A 58 -8.46 30.28 -7.44
CA LYS A 58 -8.39 29.39 -6.27
C LYS A 58 -7.00 28.78 -6.11
N SER A 59 -6.33 29.10 -5.01
CA SER A 59 -5.07 28.47 -4.59
C SER A 59 -5.35 27.08 -4.02
N ILE A 60 -4.60 26.07 -4.47
CA ILE A 60 -4.48 24.80 -3.73
C ILE A 60 -3.39 24.98 -2.67
N GLU A 61 -3.68 24.51 -1.48
CA GLU A 61 -2.71 24.34 -0.42
C GLU A 61 -1.61 23.36 -0.90
N ARG A 62 -0.36 23.58 -0.48
CA ARG A 62 0.75 22.68 -0.86
C ARG A 62 0.64 21.29 -0.22
N LYS A 63 -0.20 21.19 0.80
CA LYS A 63 -0.46 19.99 1.58
C LYS A 63 -1.94 19.91 1.83
N GLY A 64 -2.49 18.72 1.78
CA GLY A 64 -3.89 18.52 2.07
C GLY A 64 -4.29 17.07 2.01
N ILE A 65 -5.61 16.86 2.12
CA ILE A 65 -6.22 15.54 2.11
C ILE A 65 -7.47 15.64 1.23
N TYR A 66 -7.69 14.66 0.37
CA TYR A 66 -8.95 14.53 -0.36
C TYR A 66 -9.47 13.10 -0.28
N SER A 67 -10.79 12.96 -0.22
CA SER A 67 -11.45 11.66 -0.29
C SER A 67 -11.64 11.28 -1.76
N VAL A 68 -11.46 10.00 -2.06
CA VAL A 68 -11.65 9.42 -3.39
C VAL A 68 -12.56 8.20 -3.29
N ASP A 69 -13.25 7.91 -4.39
CA ASP A 69 -13.91 6.62 -4.56
C ASP A 69 -12.94 5.57 -5.10
N ASP A 70 -13.40 4.31 -5.17
CA ASP A 70 -12.56 3.19 -5.62
C ASP A 70 -12.10 3.35 -7.09
N LYS A 71 -12.93 3.94 -7.96
CA LYS A 71 -12.58 4.11 -9.38
C LYS A 71 -11.48 5.17 -9.54
N ASP A 72 -11.62 6.28 -8.84
CA ASP A 72 -10.64 7.35 -8.80
C ASP A 72 -9.33 6.87 -8.18
N TYR A 73 -9.39 6.01 -7.16
CA TYR A 73 -8.21 5.38 -6.57
C TYR A 73 -7.49 4.46 -7.56
N GLU A 74 -8.20 3.57 -8.25
CA GLU A 74 -7.59 2.69 -9.26
C GLU A 74 -6.99 3.49 -10.44
N PHE A 75 -7.66 4.56 -10.85
CA PHE A 75 -7.12 5.48 -11.84
C PHE A 75 -5.83 6.15 -11.36
N TRP A 76 -5.84 6.70 -10.14
CA TRP A 76 -4.66 7.31 -9.52
C TRP A 76 -3.50 6.33 -9.44
N LYS A 77 -3.75 5.11 -8.97
CA LYS A 77 -2.77 4.01 -8.86
C LYS A 77 -2.16 3.66 -10.22
N SER A 78 -2.99 3.53 -11.26
CA SER A 78 -2.53 3.27 -12.64
C SER A 78 -1.70 4.41 -13.24
N VAL A 79 -2.02 5.66 -12.92
CA VAL A 79 -1.26 6.83 -13.40
C VAL A 79 0.08 6.93 -12.69
N ARG A 80 0.11 6.71 -11.37
CA ARG A 80 1.32 6.87 -10.54
C ARG A 80 2.33 5.76 -10.71
N SER A 81 1.89 4.51 -10.85
CA SER A 81 2.75 3.36 -11.12
C SER A 81 3.54 3.46 -12.43
N LYS A 82 3.09 4.25 -13.40
CA LYS A 82 3.71 4.36 -14.74
C LYS A 82 4.75 5.47 -14.86
N ARG A 83 4.96 6.29 -13.83
CA ARG A 83 5.94 7.38 -13.90
C ARG A 83 7.33 6.88 -13.52
N GLU A 84 8.26 7.00 -14.46
CA GLU A 84 9.65 6.56 -14.31
C GLU A 84 10.45 7.43 -13.31
N ASP A 85 10.17 8.74 -13.25
CA ASP A 85 10.86 9.69 -12.35
C ASP A 85 10.34 9.67 -10.90
N SER A 86 9.83 8.53 -10.46
CA SER A 86 9.17 8.44 -9.16
C SER A 86 9.21 7.06 -8.55
N TYR A 87 9.01 7.06 -7.24
CA TYR A 87 8.82 5.86 -6.45
C TYR A 87 7.33 5.65 -6.21
N PHE A 88 6.82 4.47 -6.57
CA PHE A 88 5.47 4.05 -6.28
C PHE A 88 5.50 2.72 -5.54
N MET A 89 4.72 2.61 -4.46
CA MET A 89 4.62 1.41 -3.64
C MET A 89 3.16 1.06 -3.39
N ASP A 90 2.80 -0.18 -3.73
CA ASP A 90 1.47 -0.74 -3.51
C ASP A 90 1.52 -1.68 -2.31
N TRP A 91 1.13 -1.15 -1.14
CA TRP A 91 1.20 -1.90 0.10
C TRP A 91 0.15 -3.00 0.18
N GLU A 92 -0.97 -2.85 -0.53
CA GLU A 92 -1.97 -3.92 -0.62
C GLU A 92 -1.38 -5.14 -1.33
N ALA A 93 -0.70 -4.95 -2.46
CA ALA A 93 -0.03 -6.03 -3.17
C ALA A 93 1.11 -6.64 -2.34
N GLU A 94 1.92 -5.81 -1.66
CA GLU A 94 3.03 -6.28 -0.84
C GLU A 94 2.53 -7.13 0.35
N MET A 95 1.47 -6.71 1.04
CA MET A 95 0.90 -7.51 2.14
C MET A 95 0.31 -8.82 1.63
N ASP A 96 -0.37 -8.82 0.47
CA ASP A 96 -0.90 -10.03 -0.13
C ASP A 96 0.22 -11.02 -0.53
N GLU A 97 1.34 -10.52 -1.04
CA GLU A 97 2.51 -11.35 -1.34
C GLU A 97 3.15 -11.94 -0.08
N GLN A 98 3.34 -11.13 0.96
CA GLN A 98 3.89 -11.60 2.23
C GLN A 98 3.01 -12.68 2.86
N PHE A 99 1.70 -12.47 2.84
CA PHE A 99 0.74 -13.45 3.33
C PHE A 99 0.81 -14.78 2.57
N LYS A 100 0.91 -14.73 1.22
CA LYS A 100 1.10 -15.93 0.39
C LYS A 100 2.39 -16.66 0.72
N ARG A 101 3.52 -15.94 0.87
CA ARG A 101 4.81 -16.55 1.24
C ARG A 101 4.72 -17.26 2.59
N SER A 102 4.08 -16.62 3.59
CA SER A 102 3.88 -17.26 4.90
C SER A 102 2.99 -18.50 4.82
N GLN A 103 1.96 -18.51 3.98
CA GLN A 103 1.15 -19.72 3.75
C GLN A 103 1.98 -20.84 3.13
N GLU A 104 2.79 -20.54 2.10
CA GLU A 104 3.64 -21.54 1.45
C GLU A 104 4.68 -22.14 2.40
N GLU A 105 5.28 -21.32 3.27
CA GLU A 105 6.21 -21.78 4.31
C GLU A 105 5.52 -22.69 5.33
N TYR A 106 4.31 -22.33 5.76
CA TYR A 106 3.52 -23.15 6.67
C TYR A 106 3.18 -24.52 6.07
N TYR A 107 2.74 -24.57 4.80
CA TYR A 107 2.46 -25.83 4.13
C TYR A 107 3.71 -26.70 3.95
N LYS A 108 4.86 -26.10 3.60
CA LYS A 108 6.14 -26.82 3.54
C LYS A 108 6.52 -27.44 4.90
N GLN A 109 6.25 -26.73 5.99
CA GLN A 109 6.50 -27.24 7.33
C GLN A 109 5.59 -28.44 7.64
N ILE A 110 4.29 -28.33 7.37
CA ILE A 110 3.34 -29.46 7.53
C ILE A 110 3.78 -30.66 6.70
N ASP A 111 4.13 -30.46 5.43
CA ASP A 111 4.55 -31.54 4.55
C ASP A 111 5.81 -32.24 5.09
N SER A 112 6.76 -31.47 5.62
CA SER A 112 7.96 -32.03 6.28
C SER A 112 7.64 -32.80 7.56
N GLU A 113 6.67 -32.33 8.36
CA GLU A 113 6.20 -33.02 9.56
C GLU A 113 5.46 -34.31 9.20
N HIS A 114 4.61 -34.29 8.18
CA HIS A 114 3.93 -35.47 7.65
C HIS A 114 4.90 -36.50 7.08
N GLU A 115 5.91 -36.08 6.31
CA GLU A 115 6.97 -36.99 5.85
C GLU A 115 7.74 -37.62 7.01
N ASN A 116 8.04 -36.85 8.05
CA ASN A 116 8.72 -37.35 9.24
C ASN A 116 7.85 -38.36 10.01
N VAL A 117 6.56 -38.08 10.19
CA VAL A 117 5.61 -39.01 10.82
C VAL A 117 5.48 -40.30 9.99
N LEU A 118 5.33 -40.20 8.67
CA LEU A 118 5.25 -41.38 7.80
C LEU A 118 6.52 -42.23 7.82
N LYS A 119 7.70 -41.61 7.94
CA LYS A 119 8.98 -42.33 8.16
C LYS A 119 9.04 -42.99 9.53
N CYS A 120 8.43 -42.41 10.56
CA CYS A 120 8.34 -43.01 11.89
C CYS A 120 7.32 -44.15 11.98
N VAL A 121 6.28 -44.15 11.14
CA VAL A 121 5.23 -45.18 11.13
C VAL A 121 5.59 -46.39 10.24
N GLY A 122 6.61 -46.24 9.38
CA GLY A 122 7.17 -47.36 8.62
C GLY A 122 8.23 -48.11 9.41
N SER A 123 7.83 -49.14 10.18
CA SER A 123 8.44 -50.49 10.13
C SER A 123 8.14 -51.43 11.30
N ASP A 124 7.61 -51.01 12.46
CA ASP A 124 7.60 -51.92 13.65
C ASP A 124 6.35 -51.97 14.56
N GLU A 125 5.18 -51.42 14.19
CA GLU A 125 3.99 -51.52 15.05
C GLU A 125 2.69 -51.91 14.32
N LEU A 126 2.71 -53.06 13.64
CA LEU A 126 1.47 -53.80 13.38
C LEU A 126 1.44 -55.04 14.29
N PRO A 127 0.65 -55.05 15.38
CA PRO A 127 0.45 -56.26 16.16
C PRO A 127 -0.35 -57.25 15.30
N PHE A 128 0.21 -58.45 15.15
CA PHE A 128 -0.42 -59.62 14.52
C PHE A 128 -1.76 -59.99 15.18
#